data_AF-A0A399YT88-F1
#
_entry.id   AF-A0A399YT88-F1
#
_cell.length_a   1.000
_cell.length_b   1.000
_cell.length_c   1.000
_cell.angle_alpha   90.00
_cell.angle_beta   90.00
_cell.angle_gamma   90.00
#
_symmetry.space_group_name_H-M   'P 1'
#
loop_
_entity.id
_entity.type
_entity.pdbx_description
1 polymer ?
#
loop_
_entity_poly.entity_id
_entity_poly.type
_entity_poly.pdbx_seq_one_letter_code
_entity_poly.pdbx_strand_id
1 'polypeptide(L)'
;MKYLTDLKKPTLYHLLGKLENDGLVRKTVSRQGNRPERFTYQLTAAGHARFAELLRANLQDAHAAYFADDIGLLFLSELPAATARAYLAEKRNGVTQNIANLERAVTRHAPHTPAYHTLRHHLLHLQTERAWLDELVNDLKKRSVRQDILECLAAADKNPNAERPPTRAQKAAARPKRA
;
A
#
# COMPACT_ATOMS: atom_id res chain seq x y z
N MET A 1 -14.61 -3.77 -1.56
CA MET A 1 -13.60 -3.79 -2.65
C MET A 1 -13.05 -2.41 -3.01
N LYS A 2 -13.86 -1.33 -3.03
CA LYS A 2 -13.39 0.03 -3.43
C LYS A 2 -12.08 0.50 -2.78
N TYR A 3 -11.81 0.12 -1.53
CA TYR A 3 -10.62 0.55 -0.78
C TYR A 3 -9.43 -0.42 -0.89
N LEU A 4 -9.61 -1.56 -1.55
CA LEU A 4 -8.64 -2.66 -1.62
C LEU A 4 -8.02 -2.83 -3.00
N THR A 5 -8.83 -2.66 -4.06
CA THR A 5 -8.37 -2.84 -5.43
C THR A 5 -9.28 -2.07 -6.39
N ASP A 6 -8.68 -1.48 -7.42
CA ASP A 6 -9.41 -0.92 -8.58
C ASP A 6 -9.49 -1.98 -9.70
N LEU A 7 -10.35 -2.97 -9.51
CA LEU A 7 -10.56 -4.03 -10.50
C LEU A 7 -11.70 -3.67 -11.45
N LYS A 8 -11.35 -3.31 -12.68
CA LYS A 8 -12.32 -2.98 -13.75
C LYS A 8 -12.96 -4.24 -14.32
N LYS A 9 -14.22 -4.14 -14.78
CA LYS A 9 -14.97 -5.27 -15.37
C LYS A 9 -14.23 -6.00 -16.51
N PRO A 10 -13.63 -5.30 -17.50
CA PRO A 10 -12.91 -5.99 -18.58
C PRO A 10 -11.72 -6.80 -18.06
N THR A 11 -10.95 -6.22 -17.13
CA THR A 11 -9.84 -6.89 -16.47
C THR A 11 -10.29 -8.11 -15.68
N LEU A 12 -11.43 -8.03 -14.98
CA LEU A 12 -12.01 -9.16 -14.26
C LEU A 12 -12.32 -10.34 -15.20
N TYR A 13 -12.98 -10.11 -16.34
CA TYR A 13 -13.30 -11.19 -17.28
C TYR A 13 -12.04 -11.80 -17.91
N HIS A 14 -11.05 -10.96 -18.24
CA HIS A 14 -9.76 -11.44 -18.71
C HIS A 14 -9.06 -12.33 -17.66
N LEU A 15 -9.03 -11.90 -16.40
CA LEU A 15 -8.44 -12.67 -15.31
C LEU A 15 -9.20 -13.98 -15.05
N LEU A 16 -10.53 -13.98 -15.12
CA LEU A 16 -11.33 -15.21 -14.99
C LEU A 16 -11.01 -16.21 -16.10
N GLY A 17 -10.86 -15.76 -17.34
CA GLY A 17 -10.44 -16.61 -18.46
C GLY A 17 -9.03 -17.18 -18.24
N LYS A 18 -8.10 -16.38 -17.72
CA LYS A 18 -6.77 -16.86 -17.36
C LYS A 18 -6.81 -17.92 -16.26
N LEU A 19 -7.55 -17.68 -15.17
CA LEU A 19 -7.71 -18.63 -14.07
C LEU A 19 -8.36 -19.95 -14.53
N GLU A 20 -9.27 -19.88 -15.51
CA GLU A 20 -9.89 -21.06 -16.12
C GLU A 20 -8.88 -21.85 -16.95
N ASN A 21 -8.11 -21.16 -17.80
CA ASN A 21 -7.03 -21.77 -18.60
C ASN A 21 -5.96 -22.41 -17.71
N ASP A 22 -5.65 -21.79 -16.58
CA ASP A 22 -4.69 -22.30 -15.58
C ASP A 22 -5.28 -23.44 -14.72
N GLY A 23 -6.55 -23.83 -14.93
CA GLY A 23 -7.23 -24.90 -14.20
C GLY A 23 -7.56 -24.57 -12.73
N LEU A 24 -7.45 -23.30 -12.34
CA LEU A 24 -7.68 -22.82 -10.97
C LEU A 24 -9.17 -22.57 -10.68
N VAL A 25 -9.95 -22.26 -11.72
CA VAL A 25 -11.41 -22.18 -11.64
C VAL A 25 -12.05 -23.03 -12.73
N ARG A 26 -13.27 -23.49 -12.47
CA ARG A 26 -14.15 -24.11 -13.44
C ARG A 26 -15.31 -23.17 -13.74
N LYS A 27 -15.58 -22.95 -15.03
CA LYS A 27 -16.77 -22.22 -15.49
C LYS A 27 -17.92 -23.19 -15.77
N THR A 28 -19.10 -22.84 -15.30
CA THR A 28 -20.36 -23.51 -15.62
C THR A 28 -21.27 -22.51 -16.32
N VAL A 29 -21.81 -22.90 -17.47
CA VAL A 29 -22.77 -22.10 -18.24
C VAL A 29 -24.17 -22.57 -17.90
N SER A 30 -25.05 -21.65 -17.55
CA SER A 30 -26.48 -21.91 -17.33
C SER A 30 -27.30 -20.93 -18.15
N ARG A 31 -28.40 -21.42 -18.73
CA ARG A 31 -29.38 -20.59 -19.45
C ARG A 31 -30.77 -20.94 -18.94
N GLN A 32 -31.51 -19.93 -18.47
CA GLN A 32 -32.92 -20.09 -18.09
C GLN A 32 -33.80 -19.40 -19.13
N GLY A 33 -34.50 -20.19 -19.94
CA GLY A 33 -35.42 -19.70 -20.97
C GLY A 33 -34.74 -18.77 -21.98
N ASN A 34 -35.41 -17.66 -22.30
CA ASN A 34 -34.93 -16.69 -23.30
C ASN A 34 -33.94 -15.64 -22.73
N ARG A 35 -33.37 -15.86 -21.53
CA ARG A 35 -32.38 -14.95 -20.93
C ARG A 35 -30.97 -15.20 -21.49
N PRO A 36 -30.08 -14.20 -21.45
CA PRO A 36 -28.67 -14.37 -21.79
C PRO A 36 -28.00 -15.41 -20.88
N GLU A 37 -26.93 -16.02 -21.40
CA GLU A 37 -26.16 -17.03 -20.68
C GLU A 37 -25.58 -16.46 -19.38
N ARG A 38 -25.68 -17.24 -18.31
CA ARG A 38 -25.07 -16.94 -17.01
C ARG A 38 -23.88 -17.86 -16.79
N PHE A 39 -22.72 -17.25 -16.65
CA PHE A 39 -21.48 -17.92 -16.28
C PHE A 39 -21.32 -17.92 -14.75
N THR A 40 -21.10 -19.10 -14.18
CA THR A 40 -20.77 -19.28 -12.76
C THR A 40 -19.38 -19.88 -12.67
N TYR A 41 -18.50 -19.27 -11.88
CA TYR A 41 -17.14 -19.76 -11.67
C TYR A 41 -17.02 -20.36 -10.27
N GLN A 42 -16.31 -21.48 -10.16
CA GLN A 42 -16.02 -22.17 -8.90
C GLN A 42 -14.54 -22.50 -8.82
N LEU A 43 -13.93 -22.37 -7.64
CA LEU A 43 -12.55 -22.80 -7.43
C LEU A 43 -12.43 -24.32 -7.59
N THR A 44 -11.35 -24.76 -8.22
CA THR A 44 -10.96 -26.18 -8.22
C THR A 44 -10.13 -26.50 -6.98
N ALA A 45 -9.80 -27.76 -6.76
CA ALA A 45 -8.86 -28.15 -5.69
C ALA A 45 -7.51 -27.43 -5.82
N ALA A 46 -6.99 -27.32 -7.05
CA ALA A 46 -5.78 -26.55 -7.34
C ALA A 46 -5.98 -25.05 -7.07
N GLY A 47 -7.14 -24.50 -7.41
CA GLY A 47 -7.51 -23.12 -7.06
C GLY A 47 -7.50 -22.85 -5.56
N HIS A 48 -8.06 -23.75 -4.75
CA HIS A 48 -8.04 -23.64 -3.29
C HIS A 48 -6.62 -23.69 -2.71
N ALA A 49 -5.77 -24.61 -3.21
CA ALA A 49 -4.37 -24.68 -2.80
C ALA A 49 -3.64 -23.38 -3.14
N ARG A 50 -3.81 -22.88 -4.37
CA ARG A 50 -3.18 -21.64 -4.81
C ARG A 50 -3.66 -20.42 -4.01
N PHE A 51 -4.95 -20.35 -3.68
CA PHE A 51 -5.49 -19.31 -2.82
C PHE A 51 -4.84 -19.32 -1.42
N ALA A 52 -4.70 -20.49 -0.81
CA ALA A 52 -4.07 -20.63 0.51
C ALA A 52 -2.60 -20.21 0.50
N GLU A 53 -1.85 -20.56 -0.55
CA GLU A 53 -0.48 -20.10 -0.75
C GLU A 53 -0.38 -18.57 -0.82
N LEU A 54 -1.21 -17.95 -1.66
CA LEU A 54 -1.23 -16.50 -1.85
C LEU A 54 -1.63 -15.78 -0.57
N LEU A 55 -2.64 -16.29 0.14
CA LEU A 55 -3.08 -15.72 1.42
C LEU A 55 -1.95 -15.79 2.45
N ARG A 56 -1.28 -16.93 2.56
CA ARG A 56 -0.15 -17.10 3.46
C ARG A 56 0.99 -16.13 3.14
N ALA A 57 1.37 -16.01 1.87
CA ALA A 57 2.40 -15.07 1.43
C ALA A 57 2.06 -13.62 1.83
N ASN A 58 0.84 -13.16 1.52
CA ASN A 58 0.39 -11.80 1.85
C ASN A 58 0.35 -11.50 3.37
N LEU A 59 0.22 -12.53 4.22
CA LEU A 59 0.19 -12.36 5.67
C LEU A 59 1.58 -12.48 6.32
N GLN A 60 2.55 -13.08 5.65
CA GLN A 60 3.88 -13.35 6.20
C GLN A 60 4.96 -12.44 5.62
N ASP A 61 4.80 -12.00 4.38
CA ASP A 61 5.83 -11.26 3.67
C ASP A 61 5.77 -9.76 4.00
N ALA A 62 6.94 -9.17 4.22
CA ALA A 62 7.09 -7.72 4.37
C ALA A 62 7.22 -7.06 3.00
N HIS A 63 6.09 -6.65 2.41
CA HIS A 63 6.10 -5.93 1.15
C HIS A 63 6.51 -4.47 1.35
N ALA A 64 7.42 -3.97 0.50
CA ALA A 64 7.73 -2.55 0.44
C ALA A 64 6.49 -1.77 -0.02
N ALA A 65 6.12 -0.72 0.71
CA ALA A 65 5.11 0.22 0.27
C ALA A 65 5.77 1.24 -0.66
N TYR A 66 5.25 1.37 -1.88
CA TYR A 66 5.63 2.43 -2.80
C TYR A 66 4.53 3.48 -2.83
N PHE A 67 4.85 4.71 -2.47
CA PHE A 67 3.89 5.81 -2.45
C PHE A 67 4.03 6.62 -3.73
N ALA A 68 2.97 6.64 -4.54
CA ALA A 68 2.99 7.33 -5.83
C ALA A 68 3.29 8.83 -5.72
N ASP A 69 2.93 9.43 -4.58
CA ASP A 69 3.09 10.86 -4.34
C ASP A 69 4.52 11.26 -3.97
N ASP A 70 5.39 10.29 -3.63
CA ASP A 70 6.77 10.56 -3.19
C ASP A 70 7.59 11.24 -4.28
N ILE A 71 7.25 11.02 -5.54
CA ILE A 71 7.90 11.70 -6.65
C ILE A 71 7.68 13.21 -6.57
N GLY A 72 6.48 13.67 -6.19
CA GLY A 72 6.20 15.08 -6.01
C GLY A 72 6.95 15.69 -4.81
N LEU A 73 7.16 14.89 -3.77
CA LEU A 73 7.95 15.28 -2.60
C LEU A 73 9.43 15.45 -2.94
N LEU A 74 9.95 14.53 -3.76
CA LEU A 74 11.33 14.55 -4.22
C LEU A 74 11.64 15.87 -4.96
N PHE A 75 10.71 16.37 -5.78
CA PHE A 75 10.85 17.63 -6.52
C PHE A 75 10.34 18.89 -5.81
N LEU A 76 10.19 18.88 -4.48
CA LEU A 76 9.73 20.08 -3.74
C LEU A 76 10.66 21.29 -3.91
N SER A 77 11.95 21.06 -4.20
CA SER A 77 12.96 22.10 -4.45
C SER A 77 12.65 22.97 -5.66
N GLU A 78 11.93 22.41 -6.65
CA GLU A 78 11.56 23.08 -7.89
C GLU A 78 10.42 24.08 -7.72
N LEU A 79 9.81 24.14 -6.52
CA LEU A 79 8.68 25.00 -6.22
C LEU A 79 9.09 26.13 -5.27
N PRO A 80 8.57 27.36 -5.46
CA PRO A 80 8.61 28.38 -4.43
C PRO A 80 7.95 27.85 -3.15
N ALA A 81 8.55 28.13 -1.99
CA ALA A 81 8.07 27.60 -0.71
C ALA A 81 6.59 27.92 -0.43
N ALA A 82 6.10 29.09 -0.87
CA ALA A 82 4.68 29.44 -0.74
C ALA A 82 3.77 28.53 -1.55
N THR A 83 4.15 28.20 -2.80
CA THR A 83 3.41 27.30 -3.69
C THR A 83 3.42 25.88 -3.15
N ALA A 84 4.58 25.37 -2.74
CA ALA A 84 4.71 24.05 -2.14
C ALA A 84 3.79 23.88 -0.93
N ARG A 85 3.77 24.87 -0.02
CA ARG A 85 2.87 24.85 1.15
C ARG A 85 1.40 24.86 0.76
N ALA A 86 1.01 25.63 -0.25
CA ALA A 86 -0.38 25.68 -0.71
C ALA A 86 -0.85 24.31 -1.24
N TYR A 87 -0.04 23.65 -2.08
CA TYR A 87 -0.35 22.33 -2.62
C TYR A 87 -0.39 21.25 -1.53
N LEU A 88 0.55 21.27 -0.59
CA LEU A 88 0.56 20.33 0.54
C LEU A 88 -0.64 20.53 1.47
N ALA A 89 -1.08 21.78 1.68
CA ALA A 89 -2.30 22.07 2.44
C ALA A 89 -3.56 21.55 1.74
N GLU A 90 -3.64 21.67 0.41
CA GLU A 90 -4.72 21.07 -0.38
C GLU A 90 -4.70 19.54 -0.28
N LYS A 91 -3.53 18.91 -0.44
CA LYS A 91 -3.36 17.46 -0.24
C LYS A 91 -3.84 17.04 1.14
N ARG A 92 -3.44 17.75 2.20
CA ARG A 92 -3.86 17.49 3.58
C ARG A 92 -5.39 17.57 3.75
N ASN A 93 -6.04 18.52 3.11
CA ASN A 93 -7.51 18.64 3.13
C ASN A 93 -8.16 17.43 2.44
N GLY A 94 -7.63 16.99 1.29
CA GLY A 94 -8.06 15.77 0.60
C GLY A 94 -7.91 14.52 1.47
N VAL A 95 -6.76 14.35 2.14
CA VAL A 95 -6.51 13.24 3.08
C VAL A 95 -7.52 13.30 4.23
N THR A 96 -7.81 14.48 4.77
CA THR A 96 -8.79 14.66 5.85
C THR A 96 -10.20 14.23 5.42
N GLN A 97 -10.61 14.58 4.20
CA GLN A 97 -11.88 14.14 3.64
C GLN A 97 -11.92 12.61 3.45
N ASN A 98 -10.81 12.02 3.00
CA ASN A 98 -10.68 10.57 2.83
C ASN A 98 -10.76 9.83 4.18
N ILE A 99 -10.13 10.36 5.24
CA ILE A 99 -10.28 9.87 6.61
C ILE A 99 -11.75 9.84 7.01
N ALA A 100 -12.47 10.96 6.87
CA ALA A 100 -13.87 11.04 7.25
C ALA A 100 -14.76 10.06 6.46
N ASN A 101 -14.48 9.90 5.16
CA ASN A 101 -15.18 8.93 4.32
C ASN A 101 -14.93 7.49 4.80
N LEU A 102 -13.70 7.17 5.17
CA LEU A 102 -13.29 5.84 5.60
C LEU A 102 -13.78 5.52 7.01
N GLU A 103 -13.79 6.48 7.93
CA GLU A 103 -14.41 6.35 9.26
C GLU A 103 -15.88 5.95 9.14
N ARG A 104 -16.65 6.62 8.27
CA ARG A 104 -18.04 6.23 7.97
C ARG A 104 -18.18 4.85 7.32
N ALA A 105 -17.15 4.37 6.62
CA ALA A 105 -17.15 3.03 6.07
C ALA A 105 -16.86 1.99 7.17
N VAL A 106 -15.91 2.27 8.06
CA VAL A 106 -15.57 1.41 9.21
C VAL A 106 -16.78 1.17 10.10
N THR A 107 -17.58 2.19 10.40
CA THR A 107 -18.77 2.07 11.26
C THR A 107 -19.87 1.17 10.70
N ARG A 108 -19.87 0.88 9.39
CA ARG A 108 -20.83 -0.05 8.75
C ARG A 108 -20.47 -1.51 8.96
N HIS A 109 -19.31 -1.80 9.52
CA HIS A 109 -18.84 -3.16 9.78
C HIS A 109 -18.71 -3.40 11.28
N ALA A 110 -19.16 -4.57 11.73
CA ALA A 110 -19.01 -4.98 13.11
C ALA A 110 -17.52 -5.02 13.51
N PRO A 111 -17.16 -4.57 14.73
CA PRO A 111 -15.81 -4.72 15.25
C PRO A 111 -15.30 -6.17 15.16
N HIS A 112 -13.99 -6.33 15.04
CA HIS A 112 -13.31 -7.63 14.97
C HIS A 112 -13.60 -8.49 13.73
N THR A 113 -14.32 -7.98 12.73
CA THR A 113 -14.45 -8.65 11.43
C THR A 113 -13.22 -8.41 10.56
N PRO A 114 -12.87 -9.30 9.61
CA PRO A 114 -11.78 -9.06 8.66
C PRO A 114 -11.95 -7.74 7.88
N ALA A 115 -13.19 -7.43 7.47
CA ALA A 115 -13.50 -6.17 6.81
C ALA A 115 -13.21 -4.95 7.69
N TYR A 116 -13.58 -5.01 8.98
CA TYR A 116 -13.28 -3.97 9.94
C TYR A 116 -11.77 -3.77 10.10
N HIS A 117 -10.99 -4.85 10.31
CA HIS A 117 -9.54 -4.77 10.46
C HIS A 117 -8.86 -4.17 9.23
N THR A 118 -9.27 -4.59 8.03
CA THR A 118 -8.75 -4.04 6.78
C THR A 118 -9.02 -2.54 6.67
N LEU A 119 -10.27 -2.10 6.85
CA LEU A 119 -10.60 -0.67 6.75
C LEU A 119 -9.94 0.16 7.85
N ARG A 120 -9.82 -0.38 9.06
CA ARG A 120 -9.11 0.27 10.17
C ARG A 120 -7.62 0.42 9.88
N HIS A 121 -6.99 -0.57 9.25
CA HIS A 121 -5.60 -0.49 8.79
C HIS A 121 -5.40 0.67 7.81
N HIS A 122 -6.24 0.77 6.77
CA HIS A 122 -6.18 1.91 5.83
C HIS A 122 -6.42 3.26 6.53
N LEU A 123 -7.32 3.30 7.51
CA LEU A 123 -7.61 4.51 8.28
C LEU A 123 -6.38 4.96 9.09
N LEU A 124 -5.65 4.02 9.70
CA LEU A 124 -4.42 4.33 10.43
C LEU A 124 -3.37 4.94 9.49
N HIS A 125 -3.15 4.36 8.31
CA HIS A 125 -2.20 4.91 7.33
C HIS A 125 -2.57 6.33 6.90
N LEU A 126 -3.84 6.61 6.62
CA LEU A 126 -4.27 7.97 6.28
C LEU A 126 -4.13 8.96 7.45
N GLN A 127 -4.39 8.51 8.68
CA GLN A 127 -4.19 9.32 9.87
C GLN A 127 -2.71 9.68 10.07
N THR A 128 -1.81 8.73 9.81
CA THR A 128 -0.36 8.95 9.82
C THR A 128 0.07 9.90 8.70
N GLU A 129 -0.41 9.72 7.46
CA GLU A 129 -0.14 10.63 6.34
C GLU A 129 -0.56 12.07 6.68
N ARG A 130 -1.75 12.26 7.27
CA ARG A 130 -2.21 13.60 7.67
C ARG A 130 -1.29 14.23 8.72
N ALA A 131 -0.88 13.46 9.73
CA ALA A 131 0.01 13.94 10.78
C ALA A 131 1.38 14.31 10.22
N TRP A 132 1.92 13.49 9.31
CA TRP A 132 3.17 13.78 8.63
C TRP A 132 3.09 15.01 7.71
N LEU A 133 1.98 15.20 6.98
CA LEU A 133 1.75 16.42 6.20
C LEU A 133 1.68 17.67 7.09
N ASP A 134 1.10 17.57 8.29
CA ASP A 134 1.10 18.65 9.28
C ASP A 134 2.52 19.01 9.73
N GLU A 135 3.38 18.02 9.99
CA GLU A 135 4.80 18.23 10.29
C GLU A 135 5.52 18.90 9.12
N LEU A 136 5.41 18.35 7.91
CA LEU A 136 6.09 18.86 6.72
C LEU A 136 5.70 20.30 6.41
N VAL A 137 4.40 20.63 6.43
CA VAL A 137 3.94 22.01 6.20
C VAL A 137 4.50 22.98 7.24
N ASN A 138 4.64 22.55 8.49
CA ASN A 138 5.22 23.38 9.54
C ASN A 138 6.73 23.55 9.40
N ASP A 139 7.45 22.53 8.96
CA ASP A 139 8.88 22.62 8.68
C ASP A 139 9.18 23.54 7.50
N LEU A 140 8.36 23.49 6.44
CA LEU A 140 8.44 24.40 5.29
C LEU A 140 8.06 25.86 5.60
N LYS A 141 7.45 26.14 6.77
CA LYS A 141 7.29 27.51 7.27
C LYS A 141 8.56 28.02 7.93
N LYS A 142 9.30 27.13 8.60
CA LYS A 142 10.51 27.48 9.37
C LYS A 142 11.75 27.51 8.48
N ARG A 143 11.79 26.70 7.43
CA ARG A 143 12.95 26.50 6.56
C ARG A 143 12.50 26.40 5.10
N SER A 144 13.35 26.89 4.20
CA SER A 144 13.18 26.63 2.76
C SER A 144 13.73 25.25 2.40
N VAL A 145 13.15 24.60 1.39
CA VAL A 145 13.71 23.38 0.80
C VAL A 145 15.07 23.71 0.18
N ARG A 146 16.04 22.80 0.28
CA ARG A 146 17.31 22.95 -0.45
C ARG A 146 17.01 22.91 -1.95
N GLN A 147 17.57 23.84 -2.71
CA GLN A 147 17.14 24.08 -4.09
C GLN A 147 17.73 23.08 -5.10
N ASP A 148 18.87 22.48 -4.83
CA ASP A 148 19.49 21.53 -5.76
C ASP A 148 19.20 20.07 -5.34
N ILE A 149 18.27 19.46 -6.06
CA ILE A 149 17.90 18.06 -5.88
C ILE A 149 19.01 17.09 -6.26
N LEU A 150 19.78 17.40 -7.32
CA LEU A 150 20.87 16.54 -7.78
C LEU A 150 22.01 16.55 -6.79
N GLU A 151 22.30 17.69 -6.17
CA GLU A 151 23.25 17.78 -5.06
C GLU A 151 22.76 16.99 -3.83
N CYS A 152 21.46 17.05 -3.51
CA CYS A 152 20.88 16.29 -2.40
C CYS A 152 20.98 14.78 -2.61
N LEU A 153 20.70 14.30 -3.83
CA LEU A 153 20.80 12.89 -4.21
C LEU A 153 22.27 12.43 -4.25
N ALA A 154 23.15 13.20 -4.88
CA ALA A 154 24.57 12.88 -4.96
C ALA A 154 25.28 12.92 -3.60
N ALA A 155 24.80 13.73 -2.64
CA ALA A 155 25.31 13.72 -1.28
C ALA A 155 24.95 12.45 -0.50
N ALA A 156 23.81 11.81 -0.83
CA ALA A 156 23.39 10.55 -0.22
C ALA A 156 24.26 9.37 -0.69
N ASP A 157 24.58 9.32 -1.99
CA ASP A 157 25.41 8.28 -2.60
C ASP A 157 26.87 8.32 -2.12
N LYS A 158 27.35 9.49 -1.67
CA LYS A 158 28.71 9.67 -1.15
C LYS A 158 28.88 9.29 0.32
N ASN A 159 27.84 8.79 1.00
CA ASN A 159 27.92 8.37 2.40
C ASN A 159 28.15 6.85 2.53
N PRO A 160 29.40 6.37 2.69
CA PRO A 160 29.72 4.93 2.71
C PRO A 160 29.17 4.17 3.94
N ASN A 161 28.51 4.86 4.88
CA ASN A 161 27.88 4.27 6.05
C ASN A 161 26.38 3.93 5.87
N ALA A 162 25.77 4.28 4.73
CA ALA A 162 24.34 4.02 4.48
C ALA A 162 24.02 2.58 4.03
N GLU A 163 25.00 1.86 3.48
CA GLU A 163 24.79 0.54 2.85
C GLU A 163 25.04 -0.67 3.76
N ARG A 164 25.38 -0.51 5.04
CA ARG A 164 25.54 -1.67 5.93
C ARG A 164 24.22 -2.03 6.60
N PRO A 165 23.51 -3.11 6.18
CA PRO A 165 22.47 -3.69 7.02
C PRO A 165 23.12 -4.17 8.33
N PRO A 166 22.44 -4.08 9.49
CA PRO A 166 22.99 -4.58 10.73
C PRO A 166 23.18 -6.10 10.63
N THR A 167 24.43 -6.54 10.52
CA THR A 167 24.81 -7.96 10.59
C THR A 167 24.38 -8.51 11.95
N ARG A 168 23.30 -9.30 11.95
CA ARG A 168 22.87 -10.13 13.08
C ARG A 168 23.83 -11.30 13.25
N ALA A 169 25.08 -11.03 13.61
CA ALA A 169 26.09 -12.05 13.89
C ALA A 169 27.23 -11.51 14.77
N GLN A 170 26.92 -10.85 15.88
CA GLN A 170 27.92 -10.49 16.91
C GLN A 170 27.29 -10.43 18.32
N LYS A 171 26.63 -11.51 18.74
CA LYS A 171 26.36 -11.81 20.17
C LYS A 171 26.27 -13.33 20.38
N ALA A 172 27.38 -14.03 20.16
CA ALA A 172 27.56 -15.41 20.60
C ALA A 172 29.05 -15.82 20.63
N ALA A 173 29.91 -15.03 21.28
CA ALA A 173 31.28 -15.46 21.59
C ALA A 173 31.86 -14.65 22.75
N ALA A 174 31.25 -14.74 23.92
CA ALA A 174 31.86 -14.32 25.18
C ALA A 174 31.31 -15.20 26.31
N ARG A 175 31.75 -16.45 26.35
CA ARG A 175 31.66 -17.29 27.55
C ARG A 175 33.10 -17.67 27.92
N PRO A 176 33.66 -17.19 29.04
CA PRO A 176 34.97 -17.63 29.46
C PRO A 176 34.85 -19.06 30.01
N LYS A 177 35.73 -19.96 29.53
CA LYS A 177 36.03 -21.22 30.22
C LYS A 177 36.68 -20.87 31.56
N ARG A 178 36.09 -21.29 32.67
CA ARG A 178 36.82 -21.44 33.94
C ARG A 178 37.07 -22.93 34.17
N ALA A 179 38.34 -23.23 34.41
CA ALA A 179 38.82 -24.44 35.06
C ALA A 179 38.32 -24.47 36.51
#